data_AF-A0A9E1XQX8-F1
#
_entry.id   AF-A0A9E1XQX8-F1
#
_cell.length_a   1.000
_cell.length_b   1.000
_cell.length_c   1.000
_cell.angle_alpha   90.00
_cell.angle_beta   90.00
_cell.angle_gamma   90.00
#
_symmetry.space_group_name_H-M   'P 1'
#
loop_
_entity.id
_entity.type
_entity.pdbx_description
1 polymer ?
#
loop_
_entity_poly.entity_id
_entity_poly.type
_entity_poly.pdbx_seq_one_letter_code
_entity_poly.pdbx_strand_id
1 'polypeptide(L)'
;MPARRIQAALLVCLAPLLIAAADAQPAPPLTASSVYDDPRYLLEFALDGKPRTRWASRPGSNPVSLVFDFGRSVSLRQLTVVWERAMATEYDVQTSPDGKTWHTAITRTDPDGARHSIASDTFTDRISGFAAEGRYLRLLCRKTGQHALYSIWEIQFPQQEIADLARGQMATYAEKRKVALRAQHGKAREILTANGMGKIVFAVREDGVDGHWYANFGYYAADANRKCYRASGRLCLLDVTSGKLTTLVNDPQGSIRDPAVHYDGQRIVFAWRKSGTEHFHLYEIQANGTGLRQLTDGAGSYDDIEPSYLPDGGIAFISSRCQRWVNCWLTQVGVVYRCDADGGSIQRLSANVEHDNTPWPLPDGRILYQRWEYVDRSQVHYHHLWTMNPDGTGQMVYFGNMHGGGLFIDAKPVPDSQEVILTLS
;
A
#
# COMPACT_ATOMS: atom_id res chain seq x y z
N MET A 1 3.70 -41.39 -14.08
CA MET A 1 3.89 -40.04 -14.65
C MET A 1 4.06 -39.08 -13.48
N PRO A 2 5.17 -38.34 -13.33
CA PRO A 2 5.41 -37.58 -12.11
C PRO A 2 4.55 -36.30 -12.13
N ALA A 3 3.74 -36.12 -11.09
CA ALA A 3 2.91 -34.94 -10.88
C ALA A 3 3.81 -33.69 -10.78
N ARG A 4 3.54 -32.68 -11.61
CA ARG A 4 4.20 -31.38 -11.56
C ARG A 4 3.83 -30.71 -10.25
N ARG A 5 4.84 -30.49 -9.39
CA ARG A 5 4.73 -29.75 -8.13
C ARG A 5 4.37 -28.29 -8.44
N ILE A 6 3.25 -27.82 -7.89
CA ILE A 6 2.89 -26.39 -7.88
C ILE A 6 3.41 -25.83 -6.55
N GLN A 7 4.55 -25.15 -6.58
CA GLN A 7 5.06 -24.40 -5.43
C GLN A 7 4.50 -22.98 -5.51
N ALA A 8 3.54 -22.66 -4.65
CA ALA A 8 3.10 -21.29 -4.42
C ALA A 8 4.07 -20.62 -3.43
N ALA A 9 5.07 -19.91 -3.94
CA ALA A 9 5.93 -19.08 -3.10
C ALA A 9 5.27 -17.71 -2.90
N LEU A 10 4.70 -17.47 -1.72
CA LEU A 10 4.17 -16.16 -1.34
C LEU A 10 5.33 -15.29 -0.84
N LEU A 11 5.64 -14.23 -1.58
CA LEU A 11 6.75 -13.33 -1.30
C LEU A 11 6.36 -12.35 -0.17
N VAL A 12 6.67 -12.70 1.07
CA VAL A 12 6.73 -11.74 2.18
C VAL A 12 8.07 -10.99 2.08
N CYS A 13 7.98 -9.66 2.00
CA CYS A 13 9.01 -8.64 2.19
C CYS A 13 10.47 -9.11 2.37
N LEU A 14 11.24 -9.11 1.29
CA LEU A 14 12.71 -9.07 1.33
C LEU A 14 13.21 -7.79 0.65
N ALA A 15 12.99 -6.66 1.31
CA ALA A 15 13.49 -5.35 0.92
C ALA A 15 14.18 -4.65 2.10
N PRO A 16 15.05 -5.35 2.86
CA PRO A 16 16.39 -4.79 3.02
C PRO A 16 17.43 -5.86 3.44
N LEU A 17 18.19 -6.44 2.52
CA LEU A 17 19.50 -7.05 2.84
C LEU A 17 20.23 -7.36 1.53
N LEU A 18 21.52 -7.04 1.48
CA LEU A 18 22.44 -7.09 0.34
C LEU A 18 22.49 -5.82 -0.53
N ILE A 19 22.84 -4.70 0.11
CA ILE A 19 23.81 -3.76 -0.48
C ILE A 19 25.04 -3.84 0.42
N ALA A 20 25.86 -4.86 0.22
CA ALA A 20 27.18 -4.94 0.83
C ALA A 20 28.17 -5.31 -0.28
N ALA A 21 29.24 -4.51 -0.34
CA ALA A 21 30.38 -4.59 -1.24
C ALA A 21 30.13 -4.17 -2.71
N ALA A 22 30.17 -2.86 -2.94
CA ALA A 22 30.66 -2.29 -4.20
C ALA A 22 31.33 -0.95 -3.85
N ASP A 23 32.40 -0.59 -4.57
CA ASP A 23 33.19 0.63 -4.43
C ASP A 23 32.37 1.86 -4.03
N ALA A 24 32.94 2.72 -3.17
CA ALA A 24 32.30 3.92 -2.63
C ALA A 24 31.81 4.85 -3.77
N GLN A 25 30.64 4.55 -4.29
CA GLN A 25 29.91 5.44 -5.19
C GLN A 25 29.72 6.76 -4.44
N PRO A 26 29.95 7.91 -5.08
CA PRO A 26 29.68 9.18 -4.44
C PRO A 26 28.22 9.17 -3.96
N ALA A 27 28.01 9.62 -2.71
CA ALA A 27 26.70 9.67 -2.10
C ALA A 27 25.70 10.32 -3.08
N PRO A 28 24.44 9.82 -3.14
CA PRO A 28 23.46 10.41 -4.01
C PRO A 28 23.29 11.90 -3.66
N PRO A 29 22.97 12.75 -4.63
CA PRO A 29 23.05 14.20 -4.44
C PRO A 29 21.96 14.74 -3.50
N LEU A 30 21.02 13.89 -3.09
CA LEU A 30 20.09 14.14 -2.00
C LEU A 30 20.08 12.91 -1.08
N THR A 31 20.20 13.14 0.22
CA THR A 31 20.13 12.09 1.26
C THR A 31 19.33 12.57 2.46
N ALA A 32 18.73 11.62 3.19
CA ALA A 32 18.12 11.89 4.48
C ALA A 32 18.47 10.79 5.47
N SER A 33 18.60 11.12 6.75
CA SER A 33 18.89 10.13 7.79
C SER A 33 17.69 9.25 8.15
N SER A 34 16.48 9.65 7.76
CA SER A 34 15.23 8.89 7.95
C SER A 34 14.24 9.22 6.83
N VAL A 35 13.54 8.21 6.34
CA VAL A 35 12.45 8.33 5.36
C VAL A 35 11.35 7.36 5.79
N TYR A 36 10.10 7.83 5.79
CA TYR A 36 8.93 7.01 6.09
C TYR A 36 8.88 5.81 5.13
N ASP A 37 8.52 4.64 5.65
CA ASP A 37 8.50 3.39 4.85
C ASP A 37 7.22 3.28 4.00
N ASP A 38 7.00 4.29 3.16
CA ASP A 38 5.84 4.39 2.28
C ASP A 38 6.22 5.20 1.02
N PRO A 39 5.92 4.69 -0.19
CA PRO A 39 6.24 5.37 -1.45
C PRO A 39 5.52 6.72 -1.65
N ARG A 40 4.55 7.07 -0.81
CA ARG A 40 3.87 8.38 -0.81
C ARG A 40 4.69 9.47 -0.12
N TYR A 41 5.77 9.12 0.60
CA TYR A 41 6.52 10.05 1.46
C TYR A 41 8.02 10.13 1.14
N LEU A 42 8.37 9.95 -0.13
CA LEU A 42 9.75 9.85 -0.59
C LEU A 42 10.52 11.17 -0.45
N LEU A 43 11.85 11.06 -0.33
CA LEU A 43 12.74 12.21 -0.13
C LEU A 43 12.71 13.20 -1.30
N GLU A 44 12.58 12.72 -2.53
CA GLU A 44 12.47 13.57 -3.71
C GLU A 44 11.28 14.53 -3.66
N PHE A 45 10.21 14.18 -2.93
CA PHE A 45 9.02 15.01 -2.84
C PHE A 45 9.23 16.29 -2.02
N ALA A 46 10.35 16.41 -1.30
CA ALA A 46 10.73 17.69 -0.69
C ALA A 46 11.31 18.69 -1.71
N LEU A 47 11.52 18.30 -2.98
CA LEU A 47 12.19 19.12 -4.02
C LEU A 47 11.57 18.93 -5.43
N ASP A 48 10.38 18.32 -5.55
CA ASP A 48 9.83 17.93 -6.85
C ASP A 48 8.92 18.98 -7.52
N GLY A 49 8.71 20.13 -6.87
CA GLY A 49 7.93 21.24 -7.40
C GLY A 49 6.41 21.01 -7.33
N LYS A 50 5.94 19.95 -6.67
CA LYS A 50 4.52 19.57 -6.67
C LYS A 50 3.89 19.82 -5.30
N PRO A 51 2.81 20.63 -5.22
CA PRO A 51 2.28 21.12 -3.95
C PRO A 51 1.50 20.07 -3.13
N ARG A 52 1.45 18.80 -3.56
CA ARG A 52 0.65 17.73 -2.92
C ARG A 52 1.43 16.44 -2.67
N THR A 53 2.72 16.45 -2.96
CA THR A 53 3.67 15.40 -2.61
C THR A 53 4.51 15.92 -1.46
N ARG A 54 4.92 15.06 -0.54
CA ARG A 54 5.74 15.46 0.61
C ARG A 54 6.74 14.37 0.97
N TRP A 55 7.87 14.77 1.52
CA TRP A 55 8.71 13.86 2.27
C TRP A 55 8.20 13.73 3.71
N ALA A 56 8.40 12.57 4.34
CA ALA A 56 8.25 12.42 5.78
C ALA A 56 9.36 11.54 6.38
N SER A 57 9.75 11.80 7.63
CA SER A 57 10.60 10.90 8.40
C SER A 57 9.78 9.75 9.01
N ARG A 58 10.44 8.67 9.42
CA ARG A 58 9.78 7.66 10.27
C ARG A 58 9.34 8.30 11.60
N PRO A 59 8.19 7.90 12.17
CA PRO A 59 7.81 8.26 13.53
C PRO A 59 8.90 7.89 14.54
N GLY A 60 9.14 8.75 15.53
CA GLY A 60 10.15 8.58 16.57
C GLY A 60 11.60 8.89 16.13
N SER A 61 11.85 9.20 14.85
CA SER A 61 13.18 9.61 14.39
C SER A 61 13.47 11.05 14.78
N ASN A 62 14.41 11.28 15.70
CA ASN A 62 14.90 12.62 16.07
C ASN A 62 16.33 12.52 16.64
N PRO A 63 17.31 13.31 16.16
CA PRO A 63 17.25 14.28 15.06
C PRO A 63 17.17 13.63 13.68
N VAL A 64 16.68 14.39 12.70
CA VAL A 64 16.63 13.98 11.29
C VAL A 64 17.31 15.03 10.43
N SER A 65 18.16 14.61 9.51
CA SER A 65 18.82 15.49 8.54
C SER A 65 18.34 15.21 7.14
N LEU A 66 18.18 16.29 6.35
CA LEU A 66 18.13 16.24 4.89
C LEU A 66 19.37 16.95 4.37
N VAL A 67 20.15 16.28 3.53
CA VAL A 67 21.40 16.79 2.97
C VAL A 67 21.30 16.85 1.46
N PHE A 68 21.59 18.02 0.91
CA PHE A 68 21.61 18.31 -0.51
C PHE A 68 23.03 18.65 -0.96
N ASP A 69 23.51 18.01 -2.04
CA ASP A 69 24.79 18.28 -2.70
C ASP A 69 24.56 19.08 -3.98
N PHE A 70 24.97 20.34 -4.01
CA PHE A 70 24.88 21.19 -5.20
C PHE A 70 25.84 20.76 -6.33
N GLY A 71 26.79 19.87 -6.05
CA GLY A 71 27.85 19.42 -6.97
C GLY A 71 29.02 20.41 -7.09
N ARG A 72 28.85 21.64 -6.62
CA ARG A 72 29.85 22.71 -6.55
C ARG A 72 29.55 23.64 -5.38
N SER A 73 30.53 24.45 -4.96
CA SER A 73 30.29 25.48 -3.94
C SER A 73 29.31 26.54 -4.45
N VAL A 74 28.34 26.93 -3.62
CA VAL A 74 27.37 27.99 -3.88
C VAL A 74 27.30 28.96 -2.70
N SER A 75 26.92 30.22 -2.97
CA SER A 75 26.61 31.21 -1.93
C SER A 75 25.10 31.20 -1.65
N LEU A 76 24.68 30.53 -0.59
CA LEU A 76 23.28 30.47 -0.16
C LEU A 76 22.95 31.64 0.77
N ARG A 77 21.89 32.38 0.44
CA ARG A 77 21.40 33.52 1.25
C ARG A 77 19.95 33.43 1.67
N GLN A 78 19.21 32.55 1.00
CA GLN A 78 17.76 32.42 1.14
C GLN A 78 17.36 30.99 0.84
N LEU A 79 16.28 30.56 1.49
CA LEU A 79 15.71 29.23 1.42
C LEU A 79 14.26 29.35 1.90
N THR A 80 13.32 28.69 1.26
CA THR A 80 11.97 28.53 1.79
C THR A 80 11.73 27.06 2.12
N VAL A 81 11.21 26.78 3.32
CA VAL A 81 10.72 25.44 3.68
C VAL A 81 9.21 25.51 3.83
N VAL A 82 8.50 24.72 3.04
CA VAL A 82 7.05 24.54 3.11
C VAL A 82 6.81 23.24 3.88
N TRP A 83 6.42 23.38 5.14
CA TRP A 83 6.14 22.28 6.06
C TRP A 83 4.70 21.80 5.97
N GLU A 84 4.51 20.50 6.20
CA GLU A 84 3.21 19.95 6.58
C GLU A 84 2.97 20.16 8.09
N ARG A 85 1.80 19.76 8.63
CA ARG A 85 1.50 19.84 10.07
C ARG A 85 2.57 19.24 10.96
N ALA A 86 3.22 18.18 10.51
CA ALA A 86 4.37 17.59 11.21
C ALA A 86 5.67 18.41 10.99
N MET A 87 5.64 19.71 11.26
CA MET A 87 6.81 20.60 11.13
C MET A 87 7.83 20.41 12.26
N ALA A 88 9.07 20.80 12.00
CA ALA A 88 10.07 20.92 13.07
C ALA A 88 9.85 22.21 13.88
N THR A 89 9.83 22.10 15.22
CA THR A 89 9.85 23.25 16.14
C THR A 89 11.26 23.84 16.26
N GLU A 90 12.30 23.02 16.10
CA GLU A 90 13.69 23.49 16.13
C GLU A 90 14.50 22.79 15.04
N TYR A 91 15.18 23.59 14.21
CA TYR A 91 16.03 23.07 13.15
C TYR A 91 17.17 24.03 12.78
N ASP A 92 18.26 23.48 12.26
CA ASP A 92 19.38 24.24 11.75
C ASP A 92 19.45 24.15 10.22
N VAL A 93 19.78 25.27 9.59
CA VAL A 93 20.25 25.32 8.20
C VAL A 93 21.76 25.40 8.24
N GLN A 94 22.43 24.40 7.69
CA GLN A 94 23.87 24.26 7.75
C GLN A 94 24.45 24.11 6.35
N THR A 95 25.69 24.56 6.16
CA THR A 95 26.43 24.36 4.92
C THR A 95 27.73 23.64 5.18
N SER A 96 28.27 22.99 4.15
CA SER A 96 29.55 22.30 4.23
C SER A 96 30.28 22.35 2.89
N PRO A 97 31.61 22.51 2.88
CA PRO A 97 32.41 22.35 1.66
C PRO A 97 32.60 20.88 1.25
N ASP A 98 32.59 19.94 2.19
CA ASP A 98 33.03 18.55 2.00
C ASP A 98 32.00 17.48 2.43
N GLY A 99 30.85 17.91 2.97
CA GLY A 99 29.79 17.04 3.50
C GLY A 99 30.11 16.43 4.86
N LYS A 100 31.27 16.77 5.45
CA LYS A 100 31.77 16.22 6.72
C LYS A 100 31.83 17.29 7.80
N THR A 101 32.41 18.45 7.46
CA THR A 101 32.54 19.61 8.35
C THR A 101 31.38 20.56 8.10
N TRP A 102 30.53 20.75 9.10
CA TRP A 102 29.28 21.51 8.96
C TRP A 102 29.33 22.83 9.73
N HIS A 103 28.87 23.90 9.08
CA HIS A 103 28.74 25.23 9.68
C HIS A 103 27.27 25.62 9.72
N THR A 104 26.76 26.00 10.90
CA THR A 104 25.39 26.50 11.04
C THR A 104 25.28 27.91 10.49
N ALA A 105 24.50 28.06 9.42
CA ALA A 105 24.20 29.36 8.82
C ALA A 105 23.12 30.09 9.61
N ILE A 106 22.09 29.36 10.06
CA ILE A 106 21.00 29.89 10.88
C ILE A 106 20.31 28.77 11.65
N THR A 107 19.94 29.06 12.90
CA THR A 107 19.08 28.23 13.73
C THR A 107 17.68 28.82 13.75
N ARG A 108 16.66 27.97 13.59
CA ARG A 108 15.25 28.34 13.72
C ARG A 108 14.66 27.61 14.92
N THR A 109 13.96 28.36 15.75
CA THR A 109 13.23 27.84 16.90
C THR A 109 11.81 28.41 16.90
N ASP A 110 10.87 27.58 17.31
CA ASP A 110 9.48 27.91 17.65
C ASP A 110 9.14 27.23 18.98
N PRO A 111 9.80 27.64 20.08
CA PRO A 111 9.76 26.90 21.34
C PRO A 111 8.37 26.85 21.97
N ASP A 112 7.56 27.89 21.75
CA ASP A 112 6.19 28.00 22.28
C ASP A 112 5.14 27.39 21.33
N GLY A 113 5.58 26.89 20.18
CA GLY A 113 4.70 26.36 19.15
C GLY A 113 3.70 27.39 18.63
N ALA A 114 4.05 28.68 18.61
CA ALA A 114 3.15 29.73 18.15
C ALA A 114 2.74 29.53 16.67
N ARG A 115 3.59 28.87 15.87
CA ARG A 115 3.25 28.47 14.50
C ARG A 115 2.34 27.23 14.47
N HIS A 116 2.31 26.42 15.53
CA HIS A 116 1.49 25.21 15.66
C HIS A 116 0.04 25.48 16.09
N SER A 117 -0.27 26.67 16.63
CA SER A 117 -1.61 27.00 17.13
C SER A 117 -2.58 27.45 16.03
N ILE A 118 -2.10 27.63 14.80
CA ILE A 118 -2.91 28.00 13.65
C ILE A 118 -3.51 26.71 13.06
N ALA A 119 -4.83 26.68 12.86
CA ALA A 119 -5.55 25.61 12.16
C ALA A 119 -5.23 25.63 10.65
N SER A 120 -3.98 25.36 10.28
CA SER A 120 -3.48 25.28 8.91
C SER A 120 -2.81 23.93 8.68
N ASP A 121 -3.02 23.34 7.50
CA ASP A 121 -2.36 22.12 7.06
C ASP A 121 -0.98 22.39 6.41
N THR A 122 -0.56 23.65 6.35
CA THR A 122 0.69 24.08 5.70
C THR A 122 1.32 25.28 6.39
N PHE A 123 2.64 25.24 6.59
CA PHE A 123 3.42 26.32 7.19
C PHE A 123 4.61 26.67 6.31
N THR A 124 4.84 27.96 6.05
CA THR A 124 5.93 28.40 5.16
C THR A 124 6.95 29.21 5.93
N ASP A 125 8.16 28.68 6.06
CA ASP A 125 9.31 29.38 6.61
C ASP A 125 10.14 29.97 5.47
N ARG A 126 10.08 31.30 5.29
CA ARG A 126 10.98 32.04 4.41
C ARG A 126 12.22 32.43 5.21
N ILE A 127 13.32 31.74 4.94
CA ILE A 127 14.58 31.88 5.66
C ILE A 127 15.49 32.79 4.84
N SER A 128 15.90 33.91 5.44
CA SER A 128 16.83 34.88 4.88
C SER A 128 17.71 35.45 5.99
N GLY A 129 18.59 36.41 5.66
CA GLY A 129 19.43 37.11 6.64
C GLY A 129 20.71 36.36 7.02
N PHE A 130 21.08 35.33 6.24
CA PHE A 130 22.35 34.63 6.36
C PHE A 130 23.11 34.71 5.02
N ALA A 131 24.43 34.54 5.08
CA ALA A 131 25.26 34.33 3.90
C ALA A 131 26.19 33.16 4.23
N ALA A 132 25.99 32.04 3.54
CA ALA A 132 26.72 30.83 3.79
C ALA A 132 27.27 30.28 2.48
N GLU A 133 28.53 29.85 2.50
CA GLU A 133 29.19 29.22 1.37
C GLU A 133 29.38 27.74 1.63
N GLY A 134 29.08 26.93 0.63
CA GLY A 134 29.30 25.50 0.72
C GLY A 134 28.81 24.76 -0.51
N ARG A 135 29.32 23.55 -0.70
CA ARG A 135 28.83 22.62 -1.72
C ARG A 135 27.59 21.87 -1.25
N TYR A 136 27.45 21.69 0.05
CA TYR A 136 26.36 20.95 0.66
C TYR A 136 25.51 21.87 1.51
N LEU A 137 24.20 21.59 1.52
CA LEU A 137 23.23 22.12 2.46
C LEU A 137 22.73 20.98 3.34
N ARG A 138 22.55 21.23 4.64
CA ARG A 138 21.85 20.32 5.56
C ARG A 138 20.76 21.06 6.30
N LEU A 139 19.54 20.56 6.19
CA LEU A 139 18.45 20.90 7.10
C LEU A 139 18.44 19.87 8.23
N LEU A 140 18.87 20.25 9.42
CA LEU A 140 18.92 19.38 10.59
C LEU A 140 17.73 19.68 11.50
N CYS A 141 16.71 18.84 11.44
CA CYS A 141 15.55 18.90 12.33
C CYS A 141 15.92 18.28 13.68
N ARG A 142 15.71 19.02 14.78
CA ARG A 142 16.17 18.65 16.13
C ARG A 142 15.04 18.46 17.14
N LYS A 143 13.87 19.03 16.86
CA LYS A 143 12.70 18.90 17.75
C LYS A 143 11.40 18.92 16.94
N THR A 144 10.54 17.95 17.23
CA THR A 144 9.23 17.81 16.60
C THR A 144 8.22 18.77 17.21
N GLY A 145 7.14 19.05 16.48
CA GLY A 145 5.92 19.67 17.02
C GLY A 145 4.98 18.66 17.68
N GLN A 146 3.68 18.78 17.38
CA GLN A 146 2.62 17.90 17.91
C GLN A 146 2.69 16.46 17.40
N HIS A 147 3.38 16.23 16.27
CA HIS A 147 3.50 14.92 15.64
C HIS A 147 4.88 14.32 15.90
N ALA A 148 4.97 13.00 16.10
CA ALA A 148 6.24 12.32 16.37
C ALA A 148 7.12 12.11 15.12
N LEU A 149 6.97 12.91 14.07
CA LEU A 149 7.72 12.83 12.82
C LEU A 149 7.94 14.22 12.23
N TYR A 150 8.77 14.32 11.18
CA TYR A 150 8.94 15.52 10.37
C TYR A 150 8.34 15.34 8.98
N SER A 151 7.70 16.36 8.42
CA SER A 151 7.22 16.31 7.04
C SER A 151 7.27 17.67 6.33
N ILE A 152 7.74 17.63 5.08
CA ILE A 152 8.02 18.79 4.25
C ILE A 152 7.33 18.60 2.90
N TRP A 153 6.46 19.54 2.54
CA TRP A 153 5.86 19.63 1.20
C TRP A 153 6.89 20.04 0.17
N GLU A 154 7.74 21.02 0.46
CA GLU A 154 8.68 21.57 -0.52
C GLU A 154 9.82 22.33 0.14
N ILE A 155 11.01 22.28 -0.46
CA ILE A 155 12.15 23.15 -0.20
C ILE A 155 12.38 23.97 -1.47
N GLN A 156 12.39 25.29 -1.34
CA GLN A 156 12.55 26.17 -2.49
C GLN A 156 13.79 27.04 -2.33
N PHE A 157 14.50 27.22 -3.43
CA PHE A 157 15.65 28.11 -3.52
C PHE A 157 15.26 29.35 -4.34
N PRO A 158 15.06 30.52 -3.71
CA PRO A 158 14.71 31.73 -4.45
C PRO A 158 15.78 32.17 -5.45
N GLN A 159 17.06 31.85 -5.19
CA GLN A 159 18.14 32.08 -6.14
C GLN A 159 18.03 31.10 -7.32
N GLN A 160 17.78 31.62 -8.52
CA GLN A 160 17.58 30.82 -9.73
C GLN A 160 18.72 29.83 -10.00
N GLU A 161 19.98 30.28 -9.86
CA GLU A 161 21.16 29.42 -10.05
C GLU A 161 21.15 28.20 -9.12
N ILE A 162 20.78 28.40 -7.85
CA ILE A 162 20.71 27.34 -6.84
C ILE A 162 19.51 26.42 -7.11
N ALA A 163 18.37 26.99 -7.53
CA ALA A 163 17.20 26.22 -7.93
C ALA A 163 17.49 25.33 -9.15
N ASP A 164 18.24 25.82 -10.13
CA ASP A 164 18.63 25.05 -11.33
C ASP A 164 19.55 23.89 -10.98
N LEU A 165 20.54 24.14 -10.10
CA LEU A 165 21.39 23.08 -9.54
C LEU A 165 20.56 22.06 -8.77
N ALA A 166 19.62 22.52 -7.93
CA ALA A 166 18.70 21.67 -7.19
C ALA A 166 17.93 20.72 -8.12
N ARG A 167 17.31 21.26 -9.16
CA ARG A 167 16.56 20.50 -10.15
C ARG A 167 17.43 19.50 -10.94
N GLY A 168 18.63 19.90 -11.35
CA GLY A 168 19.55 19.02 -12.08
C GLY A 168 20.00 17.81 -11.26
N GLN A 169 20.31 18.03 -9.97
CA GLN A 169 20.66 16.95 -9.04
C GLN A 169 19.45 16.06 -8.73
N MET A 170 18.25 16.64 -8.62
CA MET A 170 17.02 15.87 -8.45
C MET A 170 16.73 14.95 -9.65
N ALA A 171 16.93 15.42 -10.87
CA ALA A 171 16.81 14.58 -12.06
C ALA A 171 17.82 13.42 -12.02
N THR A 172 19.06 13.69 -11.60
CA THR A 172 20.11 12.67 -11.43
C THR A 172 19.75 11.65 -10.35
N TYR A 173 19.24 12.12 -9.20
CA TYR A 173 18.76 11.27 -8.11
C TYR A 173 17.64 10.35 -8.58
N ALA A 174 16.62 10.91 -9.24
CA ALA A 174 15.47 10.16 -9.74
C ALA A 174 15.91 9.07 -10.73
N GLU A 175 16.88 9.35 -11.62
CA GLU A 175 17.39 8.35 -12.56
C GLU A 175 18.19 7.25 -11.87
N LYS A 176 19.09 7.60 -10.92
CA LYS A 176 19.80 6.60 -10.10
C LYS A 176 18.83 5.69 -9.35
N ARG A 177 17.77 6.26 -8.75
CA ARG A 177 16.73 5.50 -8.05
C ARG A 177 15.98 4.55 -8.99
N LYS A 178 15.60 5.00 -10.20
CA LYS A 178 14.97 4.12 -11.20
C LYS A 178 15.88 2.95 -11.58
N VAL A 179 17.18 3.18 -11.76
CA VAL A 179 18.15 2.12 -12.06
C VAL A 179 18.25 1.14 -10.89
N ALA A 180 18.36 1.63 -9.66
CA ALA A 180 18.40 0.79 -8.45
C ALA A 180 17.12 -0.04 -8.29
N LEU A 181 15.95 0.56 -8.52
CA LEU A 181 14.66 -0.13 -8.47
C LEU A 181 14.55 -1.21 -9.54
N ARG A 182 15.01 -0.93 -10.78
CA ARG A 182 15.08 -1.94 -11.84
C ARG A 182 15.98 -3.12 -11.46
N ALA A 183 17.13 -2.85 -10.83
CA ALA A 183 18.02 -3.91 -10.34
C ALA A 183 17.36 -4.74 -9.24
N GLN A 184 16.67 -4.10 -8.28
CA GLN A 184 15.91 -4.78 -7.24
C GLN A 184 14.80 -5.65 -7.82
N HIS A 185 14.05 -5.14 -8.80
CA HIS A 185 13.03 -5.92 -9.51
C HIS A 185 13.64 -7.11 -10.28
N GLY A 186 14.82 -6.92 -10.89
CA GLY A 186 15.57 -8.01 -11.52
C GLY A 186 15.91 -9.13 -10.54
N LYS A 187 16.47 -8.78 -9.38
CA LYS A 187 16.79 -9.74 -8.32
C LYS A 187 15.56 -10.45 -7.76
N ALA A 188 14.46 -9.72 -7.56
CA ALA A 188 13.20 -10.33 -7.14
C ALA A 188 12.69 -11.35 -8.16
N ARG A 189 12.78 -11.02 -9.46
CA ARG A 189 12.42 -11.94 -10.55
C ARG A 189 13.31 -13.17 -10.62
N GLU A 190 14.62 -13.04 -10.36
CA GLU A 190 15.54 -14.18 -10.27
C GLU A 190 15.15 -15.13 -9.15
N ILE A 191 14.87 -14.60 -7.95
CA ILE A 191 14.43 -15.40 -6.79
C ILE A 191 13.12 -16.12 -7.10
N LEU A 192 12.13 -15.41 -7.65
CA LEU A 192 10.84 -16.00 -8.02
C LEU A 192 10.99 -17.09 -9.09
N THR A 193 11.81 -16.85 -10.11
CA THR A 193 12.08 -17.82 -11.18
C THR A 193 12.77 -19.07 -10.62
N ALA A 194 13.75 -18.90 -9.74
CA ALA A 194 14.47 -20.01 -9.09
C ALA A 194 13.54 -20.89 -8.23
N ASN A 195 12.45 -20.32 -7.71
CA ASN A 195 11.40 -21.03 -6.97
C ASN A 195 10.24 -21.52 -7.85
N GLY A 196 10.43 -21.57 -9.18
CA GLY A 196 9.45 -22.14 -10.11
C GLY A 196 8.25 -21.24 -10.44
N MET A 197 8.24 -19.98 -10.00
CA MET A 197 7.18 -19.04 -10.34
C MET A 197 7.42 -18.41 -11.72
N GLY A 198 6.69 -18.89 -12.73
CA GLY A 198 6.79 -18.36 -14.10
C GLY A 198 5.95 -17.12 -14.36
N LYS A 199 4.79 -16.98 -13.70
CA LYS A 199 3.84 -15.88 -13.93
C LYS A 199 3.17 -15.44 -12.63
N ILE A 200 2.84 -14.16 -12.54
CA ILE A 200 2.09 -13.55 -11.44
C ILE A 200 0.90 -12.79 -12.01
N VAL A 201 -0.30 -13.08 -11.51
CA VAL A 201 -1.49 -12.27 -11.77
C VAL A 201 -1.69 -11.29 -10.61
N PHE A 202 -2.08 -10.06 -10.94
CA PHE A 202 -2.42 -9.04 -9.95
C PHE A 202 -3.40 -8.02 -10.53
N ALA A 203 -4.19 -7.41 -9.64
CA ALA A 203 -5.02 -6.28 -10.00
C ALA A 203 -4.25 -4.97 -9.76
N VAL A 204 -4.52 -3.97 -10.58
CA VAL A 204 -4.10 -2.58 -10.35
C VAL A 204 -5.37 -1.75 -10.26
N ARG A 205 -5.48 -0.98 -9.18
CA ARG A 205 -6.58 -0.07 -8.91
C ARG A 205 -6.09 1.10 -8.08
N GLU A 206 -6.88 2.17 -8.04
CA GLU A 206 -6.69 3.20 -7.02
C GLU A 206 -7.12 2.70 -5.64
N ASP A 207 -6.46 3.18 -4.60
CA ASP A 207 -6.82 2.91 -3.22
C ASP A 207 -8.24 3.43 -2.91
N GLY A 208 -8.87 2.79 -1.92
CA GLY A 208 -10.19 3.19 -1.43
C GLY A 208 -10.20 4.64 -0.93
N VAL A 209 -11.39 5.22 -0.86
CA VAL A 209 -11.58 6.59 -0.38
C VAL A 209 -11.45 6.67 1.13
N ASP A 210 -11.79 5.57 1.79
CA ASP A 210 -11.86 5.44 3.23
C ASP A 210 -10.53 4.90 3.77
N GLY A 211 -10.13 5.37 4.95
CA GLY A 211 -8.95 4.86 5.65
C GLY A 211 -9.19 3.50 6.30
N HIS A 212 -10.44 3.03 6.38
CA HIS A 212 -10.76 1.72 6.93
C HIS A 212 -10.59 0.63 5.87
N TRP A 213 -9.92 -0.46 6.27
CA TRP A 213 -9.56 -1.57 5.40
C TRP A 213 -10.78 -2.28 4.76
N TYR A 214 -11.94 -2.29 5.43
CA TYR A 214 -13.19 -2.90 4.95
C TYR A 214 -14.04 -1.96 4.06
N ALA A 215 -13.79 -0.66 4.11
CA ALA A 215 -14.61 0.36 3.44
C ALA A 215 -14.15 0.59 1.99
N ASN A 216 -14.19 -0.46 1.19
CA ASN A 216 -13.60 -0.49 -0.16
C ASN A 216 -14.53 -1.08 -1.25
N PHE A 217 -15.81 -1.30 -0.94
CA PHE A 217 -16.87 -1.68 -1.87
C PHE A 217 -18.20 -1.01 -1.48
N GLY A 218 -19.17 -0.99 -2.38
CA GLY A 218 -20.49 -0.40 -2.12
C GLY A 218 -20.47 1.13 -1.95
N TYR A 219 -21.36 1.62 -1.11
CA TYR A 219 -21.58 3.05 -0.87
C TYR A 219 -21.83 3.37 0.62
N TYR A 220 -21.83 4.66 0.95
CA TYR A 220 -22.08 5.12 2.32
C TYR A 220 -23.57 5.25 2.64
N ALA A 221 -23.97 4.91 3.87
CA ALA A 221 -25.37 4.86 4.31
C ALA A 221 -26.16 6.15 4.07
N ALA A 222 -25.50 7.30 4.19
CA ALA A 222 -26.12 8.60 4.04
C ALA A 222 -26.34 9.01 2.57
N ASP A 223 -25.62 8.43 1.61
CA ASP A 223 -25.68 8.79 0.20
C ASP A 223 -25.18 7.66 -0.70
N ALA A 224 -26.10 7.05 -1.47
CA ALA A 224 -25.77 5.98 -2.40
C ALA A 224 -24.85 6.40 -3.56
N ASN A 225 -24.72 7.70 -3.84
CA ASN A 225 -23.77 8.24 -4.83
C ASN A 225 -22.37 8.40 -4.26
N ARG A 226 -22.22 8.43 -2.93
CA ARG A 226 -20.92 8.44 -2.27
C ARG A 226 -20.39 7.01 -2.24
N LYS A 227 -19.54 6.66 -3.19
CA LYS A 227 -18.95 5.31 -3.33
C LYS A 227 -17.72 5.11 -2.45
N CYS A 228 -17.54 3.89 -1.96
CA CYS A 228 -16.37 3.49 -1.15
C CYS A 228 -15.17 3.06 -2.02
N TYR A 229 -15.38 2.90 -3.32
CA TYR A 229 -14.37 2.45 -4.29
C TYR A 229 -13.92 3.57 -5.24
N ARG A 230 -12.78 3.34 -5.91
CA ARG A 230 -12.23 4.18 -6.98
C ARG A 230 -12.11 3.41 -8.29
N ALA A 231 -11.87 4.15 -9.37
CA ALA A 231 -11.70 3.61 -10.72
C ALA A 231 -10.25 3.15 -10.98
N SER A 232 -9.82 3.15 -12.23
CA SER A 232 -8.47 2.74 -12.68
C SER A 232 -8.19 1.22 -12.62
N GLY A 233 -9.22 0.40 -12.84
CA GLY A 233 -9.15 -1.07 -12.79
C GLY A 233 -8.39 -1.72 -13.95
N ARG A 234 -7.38 -2.54 -13.62
CA ARG A 234 -6.70 -3.44 -14.56
C ARG A 234 -6.45 -4.80 -13.95
N LEU A 235 -6.63 -5.86 -14.74
CA LEU A 235 -6.10 -7.18 -14.44
C LEU A 235 -4.83 -7.39 -15.25
N CYS A 236 -3.73 -7.70 -14.58
CA CYS A 236 -2.40 -7.79 -15.18
C CYS A 236 -1.77 -9.16 -14.93
N LEU A 237 -0.95 -9.59 -15.88
CA LEU A 237 -0.13 -10.79 -15.82
C LEU A 237 1.32 -10.41 -16.10
N LEU A 238 2.18 -10.62 -15.10
CA LEU A 238 3.63 -10.48 -15.23
C LEU A 238 4.24 -11.84 -15.54
N ASP A 239 4.92 -11.94 -16.68
CA ASP A 239 5.85 -13.03 -16.95
C ASP A 239 7.14 -12.74 -16.17
N VAL A 240 7.44 -13.58 -15.17
CA VAL A 240 8.53 -13.32 -14.21
C VAL A 240 9.88 -13.46 -14.89
N THR A 241 10.03 -14.42 -15.80
CA THR A 241 11.30 -14.70 -16.46
C THR A 241 11.67 -13.60 -17.45
N SER A 242 10.74 -13.16 -18.30
CA SER A 242 10.99 -12.11 -19.31
C SER A 242 10.77 -10.69 -18.77
N GLY A 243 9.94 -10.53 -17.73
CA GLY A 243 9.51 -9.23 -17.22
C GLY A 243 8.41 -8.60 -18.06
N LYS A 244 7.87 -9.34 -19.03
CA LYS A 244 6.78 -8.86 -19.89
C LYS A 244 5.51 -8.72 -19.06
N LEU A 245 5.00 -7.50 -18.99
CA LEU A 245 3.69 -7.19 -18.43
C LEU A 245 2.63 -7.29 -19.53
N THR A 246 1.58 -8.08 -19.29
CA THR A 246 0.42 -8.20 -20.17
C THR A 246 -0.83 -7.76 -19.40
N THR A 247 -1.63 -6.86 -19.97
CA THR A 247 -2.92 -6.48 -19.40
C THR A 247 -3.99 -7.41 -19.95
N LEU A 248 -4.62 -8.20 -19.09
CA LEU A 248 -5.69 -9.14 -19.44
C LEU A 248 -7.04 -8.43 -19.56
N VAL A 249 -7.30 -7.49 -18.66
CA VAL A 249 -8.50 -6.63 -18.68
C VAL A 249 -8.06 -5.20 -18.37
N ASN A 250 -8.49 -4.24 -19.19
CA ASN A 250 -8.22 -2.82 -18.99
C ASN A 250 -9.55 -2.07 -18.95
N ASP A 251 -9.91 -1.57 -17.77
CA ASP A 251 -11.12 -0.79 -17.58
C ASP A 251 -10.83 0.42 -16.66
N PRO A 252 -10.32 1.53 -17.23
CA PRO A 252 -9.90 2.68 -16.45
C PRO A 252 -11.05 3.41 -15.75
N GLN A 253 -12.30 3.20 -16.16
CA GLN A 253 -13.49 3.76 -15.50
C GLN A 253 -14.16 2.78 -14.55
N GLY A 254 -13.80 1.50 -14.60
CA GLY A 254 -14.18 0.47 -13.66
C GLY A 254 -13.12 0.22 -12.59
N SER A 255 -13.37 -0.81 -11.78
CA SER A 255 -12.49 -1.22 -10.69
C SER A 255 -12.36 -2.74 -10.68
N ILE A 256 -11.14 -3.24 -10.65
CA ILE A 256 -10.81 -4.68 -10.69
C ILE A 256 -10.01 -5.01 -9.43
N ARG A 257 -10.33 -6.14 -8.80
CA ARG A 257 -9.71 -6.57 -7.55
C ARG A 257 -9.72 -8.08 -7.33
N ASP A 258 -8.93 -8.49 -6.35
CA ASP A 258 -8.93 -9.82 -5.74
C ASP A 258 -8.83 -11.00 -6.73
N PRO A 259 -7.83 -11.05 -7.64
CA PRO A 259 -7.66 -12.19 -8.51
C PRO A 259 -7.19 -13.42 -7.73
N ALA A 260 -7.85 -14.56 -7.95
CA ALA A 260 -7.45 -15.87 -7.45
C ALA A 260 -7.26 -16.85 -8.63
N VAL A 261 -6.19 -17.62 -8.59
CA VAL A 261 -5.83 -18.59 -9.64
C VAL A 261 -6.42 -19.95 -9.29
N HIS A 262 -7.05 -20.60 -10.26
CA HIS A 262 -7.56 -21.96 -10.09
C HIS A 262 -6.40 -22.96 -9.92
N TYR A 263 -6.65 -24.10 -9.29
CA TYR A 263 -5.68 -25.19 -9.11
C TYR A 263 -5.01 -25.71 -10.40
N ASP A 264 -5.58 -25.40 -11.57
CA ASP A 264 -5.03 -25.79 -12.88
C ASP A 264 -4.00 -24.78 -13.42
N GLY A 265 -3.86 -23.62 -12.78
CA GLY A 265 -2.99 -22.52 -13.21
C GLY A 265 -3.44 -21.81 -14.49
N GLN A 266 -4.63 -22.12 -15.00
CA GLN A 266 -5.14 -21.64 -16.29
C GLN A 266 -6.32 -20.70 -16.13
N ARG A 267 -7.15 -20.87 -15.10
CA ARG A 267 -8.30 -19.99 -14.84
C ARG A 267 -8.00 -18.98 -13.73
N ILE A 268 -8.56 -17.80 -13.87
CA ILE A 268 -8.46 -16.70 -12.91
C ILE A 268 -9.87 -16.21 -12.62
N VAL A 269 -10.30 -16.31 -11.37
CA VAL A 269 -11.51 -15.64 -10.87
C VAL A 269 -11.11 -14.30 -10.26
N PHE A 270 -11.92 -13.27 -10.44
CA PHE A 270 -11.66 -11.93 -9.90
C PHE A 270 -12.97 -11.16 -9.74
N ALA A 271 -12.94 -10.08 -8.97
CA ALA A 271 -14.07 -9.18 -8.84
C ALA A 271 -13.89 -7.93 -9.70
N TRP A 272 -14.95 -7.54 -10.41
CA TRP A 272 -14.94 -6.40 -11.32
C TRP A 272 -16.23 -5.61 -11.24
N ARG A 273 -16.09 -4.32 -10.89
CA ARG A 273 -17.12 -3.32 -11.11
C ARG A 273 -16.87 -2.67 -12.46
N LYS A 274 -17.58 -3.17 -13.48
CA LYS A 274 -17.41 -2.74 -14.87
C LYS A 274 -17.78 -1.27 -15.07
N SER A 275 -17.09 -0.57 -15.99
CA SER A 275 -17.49 0.77 -16.44
C SER A 275 -18.98 0.86 -16.71
N GLY A 276 -19.67 1.82 -16.10
CA GLY A 276 -21.11 2.02 -16.28
C GLY A 276 -22.02 1.12 -15.43
N THR A 277 -21.47 0.30 -14.53
CA THR A 277 -22.26 -0.50 -13.57
C THR A 277 -22.02 -0.04 -12.13
N GLU A 278 -22.94 -0.38 -11.22
CA GLU A 278 -22.84 0.09 -9.83
C GLU A 278 -22.10 -0.88 -8.90
N HIS A 279 -22.13 -2.17 -9.20
CA HIS A 279 -21.67 -3.20 -8.27
C HIS A 279 -20.49 -4.01 -8.79
N PHE A 280 -19.69 -4.52 -7.86
CA PHE A 280 -18.73 -5.57 -8.13
C PHE A 280 -19.43 -6.90 -8.37
N HIS A 281 -19.04 -7.60 -9.42
CA HIS A 281 -19.45 -8.96 -9.69
C HIS A 281 -18.24 -9.86 -9.92
N LEU A 282 -18.42 -11.16 -9.76
CA LEU A 282 -17.38 -12.14 -10.03
C LEU A 282 -17.29 -12.42 -11.52
N TYR A 283 -16.07 -12.49 -12.04
CA TYR A 283 -15.74 -12.85 -13.41
C TYR A 283 -14.66 -13.92 -13.41
N GLU A 284 -14.62 -14.71 -14.48
CA GLU A 284 -13.55 -15.66 -14.74
C GLU A 284 -12.94 -15.38 -16.12
N ILE A 285 -11.63 -15.53 -16.23
CA ILE A 285 -10.88 -15.43 -17.49
C ILE A 285 -9.76 -16.47 -17.53
N GLN A 286 -9.40 -16.90 -18.73
CA GLN A 286 -8.21 -17.74 -18.93
C GLN A 286 -6.94 -16.90 -18.78
N ALA A 287 -5.86 -17.51 -18.29
CA ALA A 287 -4.55 -16.90 -18.11
C ALA A 287 -3.88 -16.48 -19.44
N ASN A 288 -4.41 -16.95 -20.57
CA ASN A 288 -4.03 -16.49 -21.91
C ASN A 288 -4.85 -15.27 -22.39
N GLY A 289 -5.78 -14.76 -21.57
CA GLY A 289 -6.65 -13.61 -21.87
C GLY A 289 -7.94 -13.93 -22.61
N THR A 290 -8.25 -15.21 -22.87
CA THR A 290 -9.48 -15.62 -23.58
C THR A 290 -10.59 -16.04 -22.61
N GLY A 291 -11.82 -16.21 -23.12
CA GLY A 291 -12.90 -16.83 -22.36
C GLY A 291 -13.43 -16.00 -21.17
N LEU A 292 -13.27 -14.68 -21.22
CA LEU A 292 -13.81 -13.78 -20.19
C LEU A 292 -15.34 -13.97 -20.06
N ARG A 293 -15.80 -14.32 -18.87
CA ARG A 293 -17.22 -14.50 -18.55
C ARG A 293 -17.56 -13.94 -17.18
N GLN A 294 -18.77 -13.39 -17.05
CA GLN A 294 -19.34 -12.98 -15.77
C GLN A 294 -19.99 -14.20 -15.09
N LEU A 295 -19.78 -14.35 -13.78
CA LEU A 295 -20.32 -15.45 -12.98
C LEU A 295 -21.53 -15.02 -12.16
N THR A 296 -21.44 -13.87 -11.49
CA THR A 296 -22.56 -13.32 -10.71
C THR A 296 -23.14 -12.10 -11.41
N ASP A 297 -24.45 -11.94 -11.34
CA ASP A 297 -25.17 -10.81 -11.96
C ASP A 297 -25.77 -9.86 -10.92
N GLY A 298 -25.43 -10.10 -9.65
CA GLY A 298 -25.99 -9.38 -8.52
C GLY A 298 -27.30 -9.97 -8.02
N ALA A 299 -28.21 -10.46 -8.87
CA ALA A 299 -29.59 -10.83 -8.51
C ALA A 299 -30.13 -9.95 -7.36
N GLY A 300 -30.13 -8.63 -7.62
CA GLY A 300 -30.25 -7.58 -6.61
C GLY A 300 -28.97 -6.73 -6.53
N SER A 301 -29.11 -5.48 -6.09
CA SER A 301 -28.06 -4.46 -6.08
C SER A 301 -26.98 -4.73 -5.02
N TYR A 302 -26.20 -5.79 -5.21
CA TYR A 302 -25.18 -6.28 -4.28
C TYR A 302 -23.82 -6.44 -4.92
N ASP A 303 -22.80 -6.30 -4.09
CA ASP A 303 -21.39 -6.40 -4.43
C ASP A 303 -20.86 -7.79 -4.04
N ASP A 304 -20.12 -8.40 -4.97
CA ASP A 304 -19.41 -9.67 -4.79
C ASP A 304 -17.91 -9.47 -5.01
N ILE A 305 -17.11 -9.75 -3.96
CA ILE A 305 -15.67 -9.48 -3.91
C ILE A 305 -14.91 -10.65 -3.26
N GLU A 306 -13.58 -10.59 -3.31
CA GLU A 306 -12.69 -11.53 -2.59
C GLU A 306 -12.98 -13.02 -2.87
N PRO A 307 -13.06 -13.46 -4.15
CA PRO A 307 -13.35 -14.85 -4.48
C PRO A 307 -12.16 -15.78 -4.23
N SER A 308 -12.45 -17.04 -3.90
CA SER A 308 -11.50 -18.15 -3.90
C SER A 308 -12.13 -19.44 -4.41
N TYR A 309 -11.35 -20.23 -5.15
CA TYR A 309 -11.80 -21.54 -5.63
C TYR A 309 -11.77 -22.58 -4.53
N LEU A 310 -12.85 -23.34 -4.39
CA LEU A 310 -12.94 -24.48 -3.48
C LEU A 310 -12.50 -25.78 -4.18
N PRO A 311 -12.00 -26.79 -3.44
CA PRO A 311 -11.55 -28.06 -4.02
C PRO A 311 -12.64 -28.85 -4.76
N ASP A 312 -13.92 -28.62 -4.43
CA ASP A 312 -15.07 -29.24 -5.09
C ASP A 312 -15.50 -28.50 -6.38
N GLY A 313 -14.75 -27.47 -6.79
CA GLY A 313 -15.00 -26.65 -7.97
C GLY A 313 -15.92 -25.46 -7.73
N GLY A 314 -16.53 -25.34 -6.54
CA GLY A 314 -17.29 -24.15 -6.14
C GLY A 314 -16.40 -22.93 -5.92
N ILE A 315 -17.03 -21.79 -5.63
CA ILE A 315 -16.34 -20.53 -5.34
C ILE A 315 -16.88 -19.98 -4.02
N ALA A 316 -16.00 -19.71 -3.06
CA ALA A 316 -16.33 -18.92 -1.87
C ALA A 316 -15.98 -17.44 -2.15
N PHE A 317 -16.75 -16.51 -1.60
CA PHE A 317 -16.55 -15.08 -1.83
C PHE A 317 -17.23 -14.26 -0.73
N ILE A 318 -16.96 -12.95 -0.70
CA ILE A 318 -17.63 -12.01 0.19
C ILE A 318 -18.74 -11.29 -0.57
N SER A 319 -19.94 -11.20 0.03
CA SER A 319 -21.08 -10.54 -0.58
C SER A 319 -21.86 -9.64 0.38
N SER A 320 -22.34 -8.51 -0.15
CA SER A 320 -23.19 -7.56 0.58
C SER A 320 -24.67 -7.96 0.62
N ARG A 321 -25.01 -9.14 0.09
CA ARG A 321 -26.38 -9.73 0.09
C ARG A 321 -26.99 -9.88 1.49
N CYS A 322 -26.22 -9.75 2.56
CA CYS A 322 -26.76 -9.75 3.92
C CYS A 322 -27.50 -8.46 4.30
N GLN A 323 -27.41 -7.39 3.48
CA GLN A 323 -28.13 -6.12 3.66
C GLN A 323 -27.90 -5.47 5.03
N ARG A 324 -26.64 -5.41 5.47
CA ARG A 324 -26.25 -4.86 6.77
C ARG A 324 -25.30 -3.69 6.59
N TRP A 325 -25.23 -2.89 7.64
CA TRP A 325 -24.34 -1.74 7.77
C TRP A 325 -23.43 -1.98 8.97
N VAL A 326 -22.17 -1.55 8.87
CA VAL A 326 -21.22 -1.65 9.97
C VAL A 326 -21.74 -0.84 11.14
N ASN A 327 -21.84 -1.41 12.34
CA ASN A 327 -22.53 -0.71 13.43
C ASN A 327 -21.80 0.56 13.90
N CYS A 328 -20.47 0.58 13.83
CA CYS A 328 -19.66 1.72 14.23
C CYS A 328 -19.15 2.58 13.06
N TRP A 329 -19.60 2.33 11.82
CA TRP A 329 -19.22 3.10 10.64
C TRP A 329 -20.37 3.20 9.62
N LEU A 330 -20.14 3.81 8.46
CA LEU A 330 -21.19 4.18 7.51
C LEU A 330 -21.19 3.33 6.23
N THR A 331 -20.53 2.18 6.21
CA THR A 331 -20.38 1.34 5.01
C THR A 331 -21.12 0.00 5.12
N GLN A 332 -21.43 -0.59 3.98
CA GLN A 332 -22.14 -1.88 3.92
C GLN A 332 -21.27 -3.02 4.46
N VAL A 333 -21.90 -4.06 4.99
CA VAL A 333 -21.26 -5.30 5.46
C VAL A 333 -21.24 -6.35 4.38
N GLY A 334 -20.10 -7.02 4.24
CA GLY A 334 -19.94 -8.24 3.46
C GLY A 334 -19.67 -9.45 4.36
N VAL A 335 -20.30 -10.59 4.07
CA VAL A 335 -20.05 -11.86 4.77
C VAL A 335 -19.74 -12.98 3.78
N VAL A 336 -19.30 -14.14 4.26
CA VAL A 336 -18.95 -15.28 3.38
C VAL A 336 -20.20 -15.90 2.73
N TYR A 337 -20.16 -16.01 1.41
CA TYR A 337 -21.08 -16.73 0.54
C TYR A 337 -20.32 -17.76 -0.30
N ARG A 338 -21.07 -18.67 -0.92
CA ARG A 338 -20.57 -19.65 -1.87
C ARG A 338 -21.51 -19.77 -3.07
N CYS A 339 -20.96 -20.12 -4.23
CA CYS A 339 -21.71 -20.52 -5.42
C CYS A 339 -21.07 -21.74 -6.11
N ASP A 340 -21.79 -22.28 -7.09
CA ASP A 340 -21.27 -23.28 -8.01
C ASP A 340 -20.27 -22.66 -9.00
N ALA A 341 -19.52 -23.49 -9.73
CA ALA A 341 -18.47 -23.05 -10.66
C ALA A 341 -18.95 -22.11 -11.79
N ASP A 342 -20.25 -22.15 -12.09
CA ASP A 342 -20.91 -21.29 -13.07
C ASP A 342 -21.45 -19.98 -12.47
N GLY A 343 -21.39 -19.81 -11.16
CA GLY A 343 -21.95 -18.68 -10.42
C GLY A 343 -23.37 -18.91 -9.90
N GLY A 344 -23.98 -20.07 -10.20
CA GLY A 344 -25.31 -20.46 -9.74
C GLY A 344 -25.36 -20.86 -8.26
N SER A 345 -26.57 -21.13 -7.77
CA SER A 345 -26.82 -21.69 -6.43
C SER A 345 -26.16 -20.90 -5.28
N ILE A 346 -26.22 -19.57 -5.34
CA ILE A 346 -25.61 -18.70 -4.32
C ILE A 346 -26.22 -18.97 -2.94
N GLN A 347 -25.35 -19.28 -1.97
CA GLN A 347 -25.72 -19.59 -0.59
C GLN A 347 -24.90 -18.75 0.40
N ARG A 348 -25.57 -18.25 1.45
CA ARG A 348 -24.90 -17.58 2.57
C ARG A 348 -24.31 -18.61 3.52
N LEU A 349 -23.01 -18.51 3.82
CA LEU A 349 -22.35 -19.42 4.75
C LEU A 349 -22.19 -18.83 6.15
N SER A 350 -21.96 -17.52 6.24
CA SER A 350 -21.78 -16.83 7.52
C SER A 350 -23.02 -16.06 7.95
N ALA A 351 -23.33 -16.13 9.25
CA ALA A 351 -24.40 -15.36 9.88
C ALA A 351 -23.88 -14.07 10.55
N ASN A 352 -22.58 -13.78 10.46
CA ASN A 352 -21.93 -12.66 11.14
C ASN A 352 -22.68 -11.34 10.93
N VAL A 353 -22.80 -10.52 11.97
CA VAL A 353 -23.48 -9.22 11.90
C VAL A 353 -22.56 -8.12 11.36
N GLU A 354 -21.25 -8.31 11.49
CA GLU A 354 -20.20 -7.45 10.93
C GLU A 354 -19.54 -8.12 9.72
N HIS A 355 -18.34 -7.65 9.35
CA HIS A 355 -17.59 -8.10 8.19
C HIS A 355 -16.89 -9.45 8.37
N ASP A 356 -16.94 -10.24 7.31
CA ASP A 356 -15.98 -11.30 7.03
C ASP A 356 -15.17 -10.96 5.77
N ASN A 357 -13.92 -11.41 5.71
CA ASN A 357 -13.03 -11.11 4.59
C ASN A 357 -12.08 -12.26 4.23
N THR A 358 -11.62 -12.23 2.98
CA THR A 358 -10.54 -13.06 2.42
C THR A 358 -10.72 -14.57 2.69
N PRO A 359 -11.86 -15.18 2.28
CA PRO A 359 -12.06 -16.62 2.45
C PRO A 359 -11.05 -17.40 1.61
N TRP A 360 -10.41 -18.42 2.20
CA TRP A 360 -9.42 -19.26 1.53
C TRP A 360 -9.54 -20.72 1.96
N PRO A 361 -9.47 -21.69 1.03
CA PRO A 361 -9.53 -23.11 1.38
C PRO A 361 -8.27 -23.57 2.13
N LEU A 362 -8.48 -24.32 3.21
CA LEU A 362 -7.42 -25.04 3.92
C LEU A 362 -7.20 -26.44 3.30
N PRO A 363 -6.01 -27.03 3.47
CA PRO A 363 -5.72 -28.38 2.97
C PRO A 363 -6.63 -29.48 3.54
N ASP A 364 -7.26 -29.24 4.69
CA ASP A 364 -8.22 -30.15 5.32
C ASP A 364 -9.67 -29.99 4.80
N GLY A 365 -9.88 -29.11 3.81
CA GLY A 365 -11.16 -28.87 3.17
C GLY A 365 -12.03 -27.81 3.85
N ARG A 366 -11.63 -27.26 5.01
CA ARG A 366 -12.32 -26.13 5.61
C ARG A 366 -12.04 -24.83 4.86
N ILE A 367 -12.84 -23.80 5.11
CA ILE A 367 -12.59 -22.43 4.69
C ILE A 367 -11.98 -21.68 5.89
N LEU A 368 -10.84 -21.04 5.70
CA LEU A 368 -10.25 -20.04 6.60
C LEU A 368 -10.70 -18.65 6.15
N TYR A 369 -11.03 -17.77 7.07
CA TYR A 369 -11.43 -16.39 6.76
C TYR A 369 -11.15 -15.46 7.93
N GLN A 370 -11.02 -14.17 7.65
CA GLN A 370 -11.03 -13.14 8.69
C GLN A 370 -12.49 -12.86 9.07
N ARG A 371 -12.74 -12.72 10.36
CA ARG A 371 -14.03 -12.31 10.89
C ARG A 371 -13.85 -11.18 11.88
N TRP A 372 -14.60 -10.11 11.68
CA TRP A 372 -14.79 -9.07 12.67
C TRP A 372 -15.84 -9.56 13.67
N GLU A 373 -15.43 -9.76 14.93
CA GLU A 373 -16.34 -10.18 16.00
C GLU A 373 -16.57 -9.03 16.99
N TYR A 374 -17.78 -8.49 16.93
CA TYR A 374 -18.19 -7.28 17.65
C TYR A 374 -19.35 -7.57 18.64
N VAL A 375 -19.79 -8.82 18.81
CA VAL A 375 -20.84 -9.14 19.77
C VAL A 375 -20.25 -9.23 21.19
N ASP A 376 -20.74 -8.36 22.09
CA ASP A 376 -20.32 -8.23 23.49
C ASP A 376 -18.81 -8.03 23.69
N ARG A 377 -18.14 -7.43 22.70
CA ARG A 377 -16.69 -7.22 22.65
C ARG A 377 -16.31 -5.87 22.04
N SER A 378 -15.01 -5.55 22.07
CA SER A 378 -14.47 -4.31 21.47
C SER A 378 -14.70 -4.27 19.96
N GLN A 379 -15.20 -3.13 19.48
CA GLN A 379 -15.40 -2.86 18.06
C GLN A 379 -14.10 -2.85 17.24
N VAL A 380 -12.94 -2.68 17.86
CA VAL A 380 -11.67 -2.49 17.12
C VAL A 380 -10.76 -3.71 17.18
N HIS A 381 -10.85 -4.52 18.24
CA HIS A 381 -9.74 -5.41 18.61
C HIS A 381 -9.86 -6.85 18.12
N TYR A 382 -10.97 -7.25 17.51
CA TYR A 382 -11.26 -8.65 17.21
C TYR A 382 -11.54 -8.84 15.72
N HIS A 383 -10.51 -8.58 14.90
CA HIS A 383 -10.52 -8.80 13.46
C HIS A 383 -9.63 -10.00 13.12
N HIS A 384 -10.03 -11.20 13.55
CA HIS A 384 -9.13 -12.35 13.62
C HIS A 384 -9.59 -13.53 12.77
N LEU A 385 -8.82 -14.63 12.80
CA LEU A 385 -9.03 -15.77 11.92
C LEU A 385 -10.04 -16.76 12.48
N TRP A 386 -10.97 -17.15 11.62
CA TRP A 386 -12.00 -18.14 11.87
C TRP A 386 -12.00 -19.18 10.76
N THR A 387 -12.66 -20.30 11.01
CA THR A 387 -12.82 -21.38 10.05
C THR A 387 -14.24 -21.91 10.04
N MET A 388 -14.66 -22.48 8.91
CA MET A 388 -15.94 -23.15 8.75
C MET A 388 -15.83 -24.30 7.74
N ASN A 389 -16.78 -25.22 7.74
CA ASN A 389 -16.94 -26.17 6.65
C ASN A 389 -17.48 -25.45 5.39
N PRO A 390 -17.27 -26.00 4.17
CA PRO A 390 -17.74 -25.39 2.92
C PRO A 390 -19.27 -25.23 2.77
N ASP A 391 -20.06 -25.80 3.69
CA ASP A 391 -21.51 -25.66 3.81
C ASP A 391 -21.94 -24.62 4.88
N GLY A 392 -20.97 -23.93 5.50
CA GLY A 392 -21.19 -22.92 6.53
C GLY A 392 -21.33 -23.47 7.95
N THR A 393 -21.33 -24.80 8.13
CA THR A 393 -21.36 -25.43 9.45
C THR A 393 -20.00 -25.36 10.14
N GLY A 394 -19.95 -25.63 11.45
CA GLY A 394 -18.68 -25.77 12.17
C GLY A 394 -17.86 -24.47 12.29
N GLN A 395 -18.52 -23.31 12.31
CA GLN A 395 -17.84 -22.03 12.53
C GLN A 395 -17.09 -22.01 13.86
N MET A 396 -15.78 -21.83 13.81
CA MET A 396 -14.90 -21.85 14.97
C MET A 396 -13.79 -20.81 14.85
N VAL A 397 -13.33 -20.32 16.00
CA VAL A 397 -12.10 -19.52 16.07
C VAL A 397 -10.94 -20.40 15.59
N TYR A 398 -10.15 -19.87 14.66
CA TYR A 398 -8.90 -20.49 14.24
C TYR A 398 -7.71 -19.94 15.03
N PHE A 399 -7.56 -18.62 15.08
CA PHE A 399 -6.43 -17.97 15.77
C PHE A 399 -6.76 -16.52 16.20
N GLY A 400 -6.11 -16.02 17.25
CA GLY A 400 -6.16 -14.62 17.70
C GLY A 400 -7.32 -14.24 18.64
N ASN A 401 -8.50 -14.83 18.50
CA ASN A 401 -9.74 -14.33 19.15
C ASN A 401 -9.82 -14.41 20.69
N MET A 402 -8.76 -14.83 21.38
CA MET A 402 -8.64 -14.87 22.84
C MET A 402 -7.99 -13.61 23.44
N HIS A 403 -7.24 -12.86 22.62
CA HIS A 403 -6.56 -11.63 23.03
C HIS A 403 -6.80 -10.58 21.95
N GLY A 404 -7.43 -9.46 22.31
CA GLY A 404 -7.72 -8.40 21.36
C GLY A 404 -6.46 -7.67 20.87
N GLY A 405 -6.47 -7.23 19.61
CA GLY A 405 -5.49 -6.32 19.03
C GLY A 405 -5.08 -6.70 17.60
N GLY A 406 -5.01 -5.71 16.72
CA GLY A 406 -4.58 -5.87 15.32
C GLY A 406 -5.66 -6.37 14.37
N LEU A 407 -5.34 -6.33 13.08
CA LEU A 407 -6.08 -6.94 11.98
C LEU A 407 -5.32 -8.15 11.44
N PHE A 408 -5.94 -9.33 11.43
CA PHE A 408 -5.34 -10.55 10.89
C PHE A 408 -6.12 -10.93 9.64
N ILE A 409 -5.55 -10.66 8.46
CA ILE A 409 -6.26 -10.77 7.18
C ILE A 409 -5.39 -11.45 6.12
N ASP A 410 -6.00 -11.81 4.98
CA ASP A 410 -5.31 -12.37 3.81
C ASP A 410 -4.62 -13.71 4.06
N ALA A 411 -5.08 -14.43 5.08
CA ALA A 411 -4.44 -15.64 5.57
C ALA A 411 -4.50 -16.79 4.57
N LYS A 412 -3.36 -17.44 4.31
CA LYS A 412 -3.23 -18.55 3.35
C LYS A 412 -2.38 -19.68 3.95
N PRO A 413 -2.73 -20.96 3.68
CA PRO A 413 -1.95 -22.09 4.14
C PRO A 413 -0.58 -22.12 3.45
N VAL A 414 0.44 -22.51 4.20
CA VAL A 414 1.76 -22.79 3.66
C VAL A 414 1.74 -24.20 3.06
N PRO A 415 2.12 -24.38 1.78
CA PRO A 415 2.16 -25.70 1.16
C PRO A 415 3.01 -26.70 1.95
N ASP A 416 2.56 -27.96 1.98
CA ASP A 416 3.24 -29.08 2.65
C ASP A 416 3.46 -28.88 4.18
N SER A 417 2.69 -28.01 4.83
CA SER A 417 2.73 -27.81 6.28
C SER A 417 1.34 -27.60 6.91
N GLN A 418 1.31 -27.40 8.22
CA GLN A 418 0.11 -27.03 8.99
C GLN A 418 0.07 -25.53 9.31
N GLU A 419 0.99 -24.75 8.76
CA GLU A 419 1.14 -23.33 9.06
C GLU A 419 0.28 -22.48 8.13
N VAL A 420 -0.06 -21.29 8.61
CA VAL A 420 -0.76 -20.26 7.85
C VAL A 420 0.05 -18.98 7.94
N ILE A 421 0.21 -18.31 6.80
CA ILE A 421 0.77 -16.96 6.73
C ILE A 421 -0.39 -15.99 6.64
N LEU A 422 -0.32 -14.89 7.39
CA LEU A 422 -1.33 -13.83 7.41
C LEU A 422 -0.66 -12.46 7.37
N THR A 423 -1.43 -11.45 6.99
CA THR A 423 -1.05 -10.05 7.08
C THR A 423 -1.51 -9.50 8.43
N LEU A 424 -0.57 -8.93 9.20
CA LEU A 424 -0.84 -8.18 10.43
C LEU A 424 -0.83 -6.68 10.12
N SER A 425 -1.91 -5.98 10.47
CA SER A 425 -1.99 -4.51 10.35
C SER A 425 -2.49 -3.84 11.62
#